data_AF-A0A8J4UAW4-F1
#
_entry.id   AF-A0A8J4UAW4-F1
#
_cell.length_a   1.000
_cell.length_b   1.000
_cell.length_c   1.000
_cell.angle_alpha   90.00
_cell.angle_beta   90.00
_cell.angle_gamma   90.00
#
_symmetry.space_group_name_H-M   'P 1'
#
loop_
_entity.id
_entity.type
_entity.pdbx_description
1 polymer ?
#
loop_
_entity_poly.entity_id
_entity_poly.type
_entity_poly.pdbx_seq_one_letter_code
_entity_poly.pdbx_strand_id
1 'polypeptide(L)'
;LEEEHSGETEFSAMSDSDPCDDDAYPLNLSTGARGGSAKRRRRGNLPKESVQILRSWLYEHRFNAYPSEQEKLSLSGQTNLSISQ
;
A
#
# COMPACT_ATOMS: atom_id res chain seq x y z
N LEU A 1 51.95 20.54 -31.55
CA LEU A 1 50.64 19.91 -31.83
C LEU A 1 50.74 18.48 -31.31
N GLU A 2 50.98 18.18 -30.02
CA GLU A 2 50.32 18.66 -28.79
C GLU A 2 48.79 18.67 -28.92
N GLU A 3 48.17 17.62 -28.37
CA GLU A 3 46.80 17.45 -27.81
C GLU A 3 46.74 15.94 -27.41
N GLU A 4 47.05 15.46 -26.21
CA GLU A 4 46.66 15.78 -24.82
C GLU A 4 45.20 15.47 -24.45
N HIS A 5 45.04 14.62 -23.41
CA HIS A 5 43.88 14.40 -22.54
C HIS A 5 42.60 13.74 -23.14
N SER A 6 41.90 12.78 -22.52
CA SER A 6 41.76 12.41 -21.11
C SER A 6 41.38 10.94 -20.98
N GLY A 7 41.80 10.33 -19.88
CA GLY A 7 41.14 9.14 -19.33
C GLY A 7 39.75 9.46 -18.77
N GLU A 8 39.17 8.44 -18.15
CA GLU A 8 38.04 8.46 -17.23
C GLU A 8 36.68 8.94 -17.76
N THR A 9 35.84 7.99 -18.17
CA THR A 9 34.45 7.94 -17.69
C THR A 9 33.92 6.53 -17.93
N GLU A 10 34.20 5.68 -16.94
CA GLU A 10 33.43 4.49 -16.63
C GLU A 10 31.96 4.91 -16.57
N PHE A 11 31.20 4.74 -17.67
CA PHE A 11 29.77 5.04 -17.68
C PHE A 11 29.10 4.01 -16.79
N SER A 12 28.75 4.50 -15.61
CA SER A 12 28.46 3.76 -14.41
C SER A 12 27.43 2.66 -14.64
N ALA A 13 27.67 1.52 -13.97
CA ALA A 13 26.69 0.49 -13.75
C ALA A 13 25.37 1.13 -13.31
N MET A 14 24.34 0.99 -14.14
CA MET A 14 22.98 1.43 -13.83
C MET A 14 22.44 0.46 -12.78
N SER A 15 22.80 0.72 -11.52
CA SER A 15 22.21 0.06 -10.36
C SER A 15 20.87 0.74 -10.08
N ASP A 16 19.85 0.46 -10.90
CA ASP A 16 18.45 0.72 -10.54
C ASP A 16 17.93 -0.49 -9.75
N SER A 17 18.54 -0.71 -8.59
CA SER A 17 17.92 -1.52 -7.55
C SER A 17 17.18 -0.56 -6.65
N ASP A 18 15.94 -0.23 -7.01
CA ASP A 18 14.94 0.21 -6.05
C ASP A 18 14.11 -1.02 -5.67
N PRO A 19 14.57 -1.85 -4.69
CA PRO A 19 13.62 -2.65 -3.96
C PRO A 19 12.79 -1.66 -3.15
N CYS A 20 11.72 -1.15 -3.77
CA CYS A 20 10.56 -0.72 -3.02
C CYS A 20 9.99 -1.96 -2.31
N ASP A 21 10.67 -2.36 -1.24
CA ASP A 21 10.10 -3.15 -0.17
C ASP A 21 9.04 -2.26 0.49
N ASP A 22 7.87 -2.22 -0.14
CA ASP A 22 6.66 -1.59 0.36
C ASP A 22 5.97 -2.53 1.39
N ASP A 23 6.73 -3.15 2.31
CA ASP A 23 6.15 -3.76 3.54
C ASP A 23 6.38 -2.89 4.79
N ALA A 24 6.82 -1.64 4.61
CA ALA A 24 7.12 -0.75 5.74
C ALA A 24 6.46 0.65 5.66
N TYR A 25 5.17 0.70 5.32
CA TYR A 25 4.29 1.77 5.84
C TYR A 25 3.36 1.19 6.91
N PRO A 26 3.88 0.88 8.11
CA PRO A 26 2.99 0.74 9.25
C PRO A 26 2.33 2.10 9.44
N LEU A 27 1.09 2.25 8.96
CA LEU A 27 0.17 3.28 9.42
C LEU A 27 -0.12 2.99 10.90
N ASN A 28 0.89 3.23 11.74
CA ASN A 28 0.75 3.23 13.18
C ASN A 28 0.02 4.51 13.57
N LEU A 29 -1.30 4.52 13.42
CA LEU A 29 -2.15 5.52 14.05
C LEU A 29 -2.28 5.27 15.58
N SER A 30 -1.26 4.71 16.23
CA SER A 30 -1.14 4.75 17.69
C SER A 30 -0.46 6.04 18.15
N THR A 31 -0.89 7.19 17.64
CA THR A 31 -0.70 8.47 18.34
C THR A 31 -2.08 9.04 18.66
N GLY A 32 -2.71 8.42 19.65
CA GLY A 32 -4.04 8.77 20.12
C GLY A 32 -4.38 8.11 21.46
N ALA A 33 -3.39 7.91 22.33
CA ALA A 33 -3.64 7.57 23.72
C ALA A 33 -4.16 8.83 24.44
N ARG A 34 -5.46 9.12 24.29
CA ARG A 34 -6.17 10.08 25.15
C ARG A 34 -7.55 9.52 25.49
N GLY A 35 -7.62 8.87 26.64
CA GLY A 35 -8.78 8.92 27.52
C GLY A 35 -10.03 8.14 27.12
N GLY A 36 -10.34 7.13 27.92
CA GLY A 36 -11.70 6.98 28.43
C GLY A 36 -12.57 5.90 27.78
N SER A 37 -13.07 5.05 28.67
CA SER A 37 -14.33 4.32 28.56
C SER A 37 -14.28 2.96 27.87
N ALA A 38 -14.34 1.96 28.75
CA ALA A 38 -14.67 0.58 28.51
C ALA A 38 -15.86 0.39 27.53
N LYS A 39 -15.86 -0.78 26.89
CA LYS A 39 -17.02 -1.46 26.28
C LYS A 39 -17.53 -0.99 24.91
N ARG A 40 -16.63 -0.52 24.04
CA ARG A 40 -16.78 -0.75 22.59
C ARG A 40 -15.82 -1.85 22.19
N ARG A 41 -16.32 -2.90 21.52
CA ARG A 41 -15.48 -3.87 20.82
C ARG A 41 -14.54 -3.05 19.93
N ARG A 42 -13.29 -2.87 20.35
CA ARG A 42 -12.27 -2.29 19.49
C ARG A 42 -12.22 -3.23 18.30
N ARG A 43 -12.76 -2.81 17.15
CA ARG A 43 -12.49 -3.49 15.89
C ARG A 43 -10.97 -3.47 15.79
N GLY A 44 -10.34 -4.62 15.96
CA GLY A 44 -8.94 -4.77 15.64
C GLY A 44 -8.73 -4.34 14.19
N ASN A 45 -7.49 -4.00 13.84
CA ASN A 45 -7.16 -3.71 12.46
C ASN A 45 -7.63 -4.87 11.55
N LEU A 46 -8.01 -4.54 10.31
CA LEU A 46 -8.38 -5.55 9.32
C LEU A 46 -7.17 -6.47 9.05
N PRO A 47 -7.38 -7.76 8.74
CA PRO A 47 -6.32 -8.66 8.33
C PRO A 47 -5.51 -8.06 7.17
N LYS A 48 -4.19 -8.27 7.14
CA LYS A 48 -3.30 -7.76 6.08
C LYS A 48 -3.78 -8.18 4.69
N GLU A 49 -4.17 -9.44 4.53
CA GLU A 49 -4.75 -10.00 3.29
C GLU A 49 -5.97 -9.21 2.81
N SER A 50 -6.92 -8.96 3.71
CA SER A 50 -8.13 -8.19 3.39
C SER A 50 -7.77 -6.79 2.91
N VAL A 51 -6.79 -6.14 3.56
CA VAL A 51 -6.33 -4.80 3.18
C VAL A 51 -5.63 -4.81 1.82
N GLN A 52 -4.82 -5.83 1.54
CA GLN A 52 -4.12 -5.97 0.25
C GLN A 52 -5.12 -6.07 -0.90
N ILE A 53 -6.14 -6.92 -0.79
CA ILE A 53 -7.18 -7.08 -1.81
C ILE A 53 -7.89 -5.73 -2.08
N LEU A 54 -8.27 -5.02 -1.02
CA LEU A 54 -8.95 -3.71 -1.14
C LEU A 54 -8.03 -2.66 -1.78
N ARG A 55 -6.74 -2.65 -1.42
CA ARG A 55 -5.75 -1.75 -2.02
C ARG A 55 -5.59 -2.04 -3.51
N SER A 56 -5.39 -3.30 -3.90
CA SER A 56 -5.27 -3.69 -5.31
C SER A 56 -6.47 -3.23 -6.14
N TRP A 57 -7.68 -3.42 -5.62
CA TRP A 57 -8.90 -2.96 -6.30
C TRP A 57 -8.96 -1.43 -6.42
N LEU A 58 -8.61 -0.69 -5.36
CA LEU A 58 -8.56 0.78 -5.37
C LEU A 58 -7.53 1.32 -6.37
N TYR A 59 -6.37 0.65 -6.51
CA TYR A 59 -5.36 1.03 -7.49
C TYR A 59 -5.87 0.88 -8.92
N GLU A 60 -6.57 -0.23 -9.22
CA GLU A 60 -7.18 -0.46 -10.53
C GLU A 60 -8.31 0.55 -10.81
N HIS A 61 -9.12 0.88 -9.79
CA HIS A 61 -10.28 1.76 -9.88
C HIS A 61 -9.99 3.21 -9.46
N ARG A 62 -8.73 3.65 -9.58
CA ARG A 62 -8.26 4.97 -9.11
C ARG A 62 -9.02 6.17 -9.67
N PHE A 63 -9.65 6.04 -10.84
CA PHE A 63 -10.46 7.08 -11.46
C PHE A 63 -11.95 7.03 -11.09
N ASN A 64 -12.43 5.87 -10.64
CA ASN A 64 -13.81 5.64 -10.25
C ASN A 64 -13.88 4.63 -9.10
N ALA A 65 -13.54 5.09 -7.89
CA ALA A 65 -13.42 4.26 -6.69
C ALA A 65 -14.79 3.87 -6.08
N TYR A 66 -15.78 3.59 -6.93
CA TYR A 66 -17.12 3.17 -6.54
C TYR A 66 -17.35 1.73 -7.04
N PRO A 67 -17.18 0.72 -6.18
CA PRO A 67 -17.37 -0.66 -6.59
C PRO A 67 -18.83 -0.92 -6.95
N SER A 68 -19.04 -1.56 -8.10
CA SER A 68 -20.34 -2.09 -8.51
C SER A 68 -20.84 -3.17 -7.55
N GLU A 69 -22.10 -3.58 -7.67
CA GLU A 69 -22.64 -4.66 -6.83
C GLU A 69 -21.86 -5.96 -6.95
N GLN A 70 -21.45 -6.31 -8.17
CA GLN A 70 -20.65 -7.50 -8.42
C GLN A 70 -19.28 -7.42 -7.75
N GLU A 71 -18.63 -6.26 -7.80
CA GLU A 71 -17.33 -6.05 -7.19
C GLU A 71 -17.41 -6.04 -5.67
N LYS A 72 -18.44 -5.40 -5.10
CA LYS A 72 -18.69 -5.45 -3.64
C LYS A 72 -18.80 -6.90 -3.17
N LEU A 73 -19.55 -7.74 -3.88
CA LEU A 73 -19.69 -9.17 -3.56
C LEU A 73 -18.35 -9.90 -3.69
N SER A 74 -17.63 -9.71 -4.78
CA SER A 74 -16.30 -10.30 -4.99
C SER A 74 -15.32 -9.93 -3.88
N LEU A 75 -15.20 -8.63 -3.56
CA LEU A 75 -14.32 -8.13 -2.51
C LEU A 75 -14.73 -8.68 -1.14
N SER A 76 -16.02 -8.75 -0.83
CA SER A 76 -16.49 -9.33 0.43
C SER A 76 -16.12 -10.81 0.60
N GLY A 77 -16.23 -11.59 -0.49
CA GLY A 77 -15.86 -13.01 -0.50
C GLY A 77 -14.35 -13.21 -0.34
N GLN A 78 -13.53 -12.38 -1.01
CA GLN A 78 -12.08 -12.46 -0.91
C GLN A 78 -11.56 -11.97 0.45
N THR A 79 -12.13 -10.89 0.98
CA THR A 79 -11.66 -10.27 2.23
C THR A 79 -12.27 -10.88 3.48
N ASN A 80 -13.29 -11.75 3.34
CA ASN A 80 -14.13 -12.28 4.41
C ASN A 80 -14.77 -11.17 5.28
N LEU A 81 -15.03 -10.00 4.68
CA LEU A 81 -15.67 -8.86 5.35
C LEU A 81 -17.13 -8.77 4.94
N SER A 82 -18.00 -8.43 5.89
CA SER A 82 -19.42 -8.18 5.60
C SER A 82 -19.62 -6.89 4.82
N ILE A 83 -20.45 -6.91 3.78
CA ILE A 83 -20.96 -5.70 3.13
C ILE A 83 -21.88 -5.00 4.13
N SER A 84 -21.47 -3.83 4.62
CA SER A 84 -22.39 -2.96 5.36
C SER A 84 -23.32 -2.30 4.35
N GLN A 85 -24.61 -2.56 4.49
CA GLN A 85 -25.67 -1.87 3.73
C GLN A 85 -25.77 -0.41 4.16
#